data_AF-A0A0G0WNQ1-F1
#
_entry.id   AF-A0A0G0WNQ1-F1
#
_cell.length_a   1.000
_cell.length_b   1.000
_cell.length_c   1.000
_cell.angle_alpha   90.00
_cell.angle_beta   90.00
_cell.angle_gamma   90.00
#
_symmetry.space_group_name_H-M   'P 1'
#
loop_
_entity.id
_entity.type
_entity.pdbx_description
1 polymer ?
#
loop_
_entity_poly.entity_id
_entity_poly.type
_entity_poly.pdbx_seq_one_letter_code
_entity_poly.pdbx_strand_id
1 'polypeptide(L)' 'YSPNILCNYLYDLASKFNTFYNKCRILPADTTRQVSADFTWRVKLTAATGRVLKTGLNLLGIEAPERM' A
#
# COMPACT_ATOMS: atom_id res chain seq x y z
N TYR A 1 -6.87 3.51 26.17
CA TYR A 1 -6.63 3.03 24.79
C TYR A 1 -5.43 3.77 24.26
N SER A 2 -4.41 3.11 23.71
CA SER A 2 -3.13 3.74 23.35
C SER A 2 -3.04 3.98 21.83
N PRO A 3 -3.46 5.16 21.31
CA PRO A 3 -3.49 5.46 19.87
C PRO A 3 -2.10 5.39 19.20
N ASN A 4 -1.04 5.53 19.99
CA ASN A 4 0.35 5.38 19.53
C ASN A 4 0.61 4.01 18.88
N ILE A 5 -0.07 2.95 19.35
CA ILE A 5 0.07 1.60 18.75
C ILE A 5 -0.40 1.60 17.30
N LEU A 6 -1.52 2.28 17.00
CA LEU A 6 -2.04 2.40 15.65
C LEU A 6 -1.11 3.23 14.76
N CYS A 7 -0.59 4.35 15.28
CA CYS A 7 0.38 5.17 14.55
C CYS A 7 1.64 4.37 14.16
N ASN A 8 2.22 3.64 15.12
CA ASN A 8 3.40 2.82 14.88
C ASN A 8 3.14 1.71 13.86
N TYR A 9 1.96 1.08 13.93
CA TYR A 9 1.55 0.07 12.96
C TYR A 9 1.46 0.66 11.53
N LEU A 10 0.80 1.81 11.37
CA LEU A 10 0.66 2.45 10.06
C LEU A 10 2.00 2.89 9.49
N TYR A 11 2.91 3.37 10.35
CA TYR A 11 4.27 3.74 9.96
C TYR A 11 5.08 2.52 9.50
N ASP A 12 5.06 1.42 10.25
CA ASP A 12 5.75 0.19 9.90
C ASP A 12 5.19 -0.43 8.61
N LEU A 13 3.86 -0.41 8.44
CA LEU A 13 3.19 -0.88 7.22
C LEU A 13 3.64 -0.07 6.00
N ALA A 14 3.66 1.26 6.09
CA ALA A 14 4.12 2.13 5.01
C ALA A 14 5.60 1.91 4.66
N SER A 15 6.45 1.72 5.66
CA SER A 15 7.89 1.44 5.47
C SER A 15 8.13 0.11 4.75
N LYS A 16 7.41 -0.95 5.16
CA LYS A 16 7.44 -2.26 4.51
C LYS A 16 6.91 -2.19 3.08
N PHE A 17 5.83 -1.44 2.85
CA PHE A 17 5.28 -1.24 1.52
C PHE A 17 6.25 -0.49 0.60
N ASN A 18 6.94 0.54 1.08
CA ASN A 18 7.95 1.24 0.30
C ASN A 18 9.11 0.32 -0.12
N THR A 19 9.56 -0.54 0.79
CA THR A 19 10.57 -1.57 0.48
C THR A 19 10.07 -2.56 -0.57
N PHE A 20 8.80 -2.99 -0.47
CA PHE A 20 8.17 -3.83 -1.48
C PHE A 20 8.13 -3.11 -2.84
N TYR A 21 7.62 -1.88 -2.90
CA TYR A 21 7.49 -1.09 -4.12
C TYR A 21 8.84 -0.94 -4.86
N ASN A 22 9.92 -0.67 -4.13
CA ASN A 22 11.26 -0.54 -4.71
C ASN A 22 11.84 -1.86 -5.21
N LYS A 23 11.61 -2.97 -4.51
CA LYS A 23 12.13 -4.29 -4.91
C LYS A 23 11.28 -4.98 -5.97
N CYS A 24 9.99 -4.64 -6.04
CA CYS A 24 8.99 -5.38 -6.79
C CYS A 24 8.28 -4.47 -7.80
N ARG A 25 8.57 -4.66 -9.08
CA ARG A 25 7.93 -3.91 -10.16
C ARG A 25 6.42 -4.23 -10.26
N ILE A 26 5.55 -3.26 -10.01
CA ILE A 26 4.10 -3.46 -9.96
C ILE A 26 3.43 -3.39 -11.34
N LEU A 27 4.04 -2.69 -12.31
CA LEU A 27 3.56 -2.64 -13.69
C LEU A 27 4.53 -3.31 -14.68
N PRO A 28 4.01 -4.04 -15.69
CA PRO A 28 4.83 -4.60 -16.77
C PRO A 28 5.51 -3.48 -17.58
N ALA A 29 6.67 -3.80 -18.17
CA ALA A 29 7.46 -2.86 -18.97
C ALA A 29 6.88 -2.60 -20.37
N ASP A 30 6.13 -3.56 -20.89
CA ASP A 30 5.55 -3.54 -22.23
C ASP A 30 4.05 -3.76 -22.16
N THR A 31 3.28 -2.87 -22.81
CA THR A 31 1.82 -2.93 -22.95
C THR A 31 1.35 -4.21 -23.67
N THR A 32 2.25 -4.89 -24.38
CA THR A 32 1.96 -6.04 -25.24
C THR A 32 2.05 -7.38 -24.49
N ARG A 33 2.77 -7.46 -23.36
CA ARG A 33 2.80 -8.67 -22.54
C ARG A 33 1.58 -8.66 -21.62
N GLN A 34 0.64 -9.57 -21.91
CA GLN A 34 -0.44 -9.97 -21.01
C GLN A 34 0.00 -9.79 -19.56
N VAL A 35 -0.77 -9.02 -18.79
CA VAL A 35 -0.61 -8.83 -17.35
C VAL A 35 -0.52 -10.22 -16.73
N SER A 36 0.69 -10.74 -16.54
CA SER A 36 0.88 -12.09 -16.02
C SER A 36 0.26 -12.15 -14.63
N ALA A 37 -0.16 -13.34 -14.20
CA ALA A 37 -0.77 -13.56 -12.88
C ALA A 37 0.04 -12.92 -11.74
N ASP A 38 1.37 -12.83 -11.91
CA ASP A 38 2.31 -12.15 -11.02
C ASP A 38 2.07 -10.64 -10.83
N PHE A 39 1.60 -9.91 -11.85
CA PHE A 39 1.32 -8.49 -11.70
C PHE A 39 -0.05 -8.25 -11.04
N THR A 40 -1.00 -9.16 -11.26
CA THR A 40 -2.37 -9.02 -10.75
C THR A 40 -2.42 -9.04 -9.23
N TRP A 41 -1.66 -9.93 -8.58
CA TRP A 41 -1.65 -9.98 -7.12
C TRP A 41 -0.91 -8.79 -6.50
N ARG A 42 0.13 -8.27 -7.15
CA ARG A 42 0.88 -7.09 -6.69
C ARG A 42 0.01 -5.84 -6.70
N VAL A 43 -0.76 -5.63 -7.77
CA VAL A 43 -1.73 -4.53 -7.84
C VAL A 43 -2.80 -4.64 -6.76
N LYS A 44 -3.32 -5.86 -6.52
CA LYS A 44 -4.26 -6.11 -5.43
C LYS A 44 -3.65 -5.85 -4.05
N LEU A 45 -2.38 -6.21 -3.83
CA LEU A 45 -1.67 -5.94 -2.58
C LEU A 45 -1.51 -4.44 -2.34
N THR A 46 -1.15 -3.67 -3.37
CA THR A 46 -1.05 -2.21 -3.30
C THR A 46 -2.40 -1.60 -2.94
N ALA A 47 -3.48 -2.01 -3.62
CA ALA A 47 -4.83 -1.53 -3.32
C ALA A 47 -5.28 -1.87 -1.89
N ALA A 48 -4.99 -3.08 -1.42
CA ALA A 48 -5.30 -3.50 -0.05
C ALA A 48 -4.52 -2.68 0.98
N THR A 49 -3.22 -2.48 0.77
CA THR A 49 -2.36 -1.66 1.65
C THR A 49 -2.88 -0.22 1.74
N GLY A 50 -3.22 0.39 0.60
CA GLY A 50 -3.80 1.73 0.56
C GLY A 50 -5.12 1.84 1.33
N ARG A 51 -5.99 0.81 1.23
CA ARG A 51 -7.24 0.76 2.00
C ARG A 51 -7.00 0.70 3.51
N VAL A 52 -6.03 -0.09 3.96
CA VAL A 52 -5.66 -0.18 5.38
C VAL A 52 -5.12 1.15 5.88
N LEU A 53 -4.19 1.77 5.14
CA LEU A 53 -3.62 3.07 5.51
C LEU A 53 -4.69 4.16 5.56
N LYS A 54 -5.57 4.25 4.56
CA LYS A 54 -6.68 5.21 4.53
C LYS A 54 -7.62 5.04 5.72
N THR A 55 -7.96 3.80 6.06
CA THR A 55 -8.84 3.50 7.20
C THR A 55 -8.15 3.85 8.53
N GLY A 56 -6.87 3.50 8.68
CA GLY A 56 -6.10 3.81 9.88
C GLY A 56 -5.86 5.29 10.10
N LEU A 57 -5.57 6.05 9.03
CA LEU A 57 -5.43 7.50 9.10
C LEU A 57 -6.77 8.16 9.45
N ASN A 58 -7.88 7.72 8.86
CA ASN A 58 -9.21 8.23 9.19
C ASN A 58 -9.59 7.95 10.66
N LEU A 59 -9.24 6.78 11.20
CA LEU A 59 -9.41 6.48 12.64
C LEU A 59 -8.59 7.41 13.56
N LEU A 60 -7.48 7.96 13.06
CA LEU A 60 -6.67 8.97 13.75
C LEU A 60 -7.18 10.40 13.52
N GLY A 61 -8.21 10.60 12.71
CA GLY A 61 -8.72 11.91 12.30
C GLY A 61 -7.84 12.63 11.26
N ILE A 62 -6.97 11.89 10.56
CA ILE A 62 -6.08 12.41 9.54
C ILE A 62 -6.63 12.08 8.16
N GLU A 63 -6.74 13.09 7.29
CA GLU A 63 -7.16 12.88 5.92
C GLU A 63 -6.03 12.25 5.09
N ALA A 64 -6.31 11.09 4.49
CA ALA A 64 -5.35 10.41 3.65
C ALA A 64 -5.32 11.04 2.25
N PRO A 65 -4.14 11.16 1.59
CA PRO A 65 -4.04 11.70 0.25
C PRO A 65 -4.83 10.86 -0.77
N GLU A 66 -5.41 11.53 -1.77
CA GLU A 66 -6.22 10.86 -2.82
C GLU A 66 -5.41 9.91 -3.69
N ARG A 67 -4.09 10.10 -3.77
CA ARG A 67 -3.17 9.24 -4.51
C ARG A 67 -1.98 8.89 -3.63
N MET A 68 -1.75 7.59 -3.46
CA MET A 68 -0.53 7.01 -2.89
C MET A 68 0.39 6.56 -4.02
#